data_AF-A0A7X6N1C7-F1
#
_entry.id   AF-A0A7X6N1C7-F1
#
_cell.length_a   1.000
_cell.length_b   1.000
_cell.length_c   1.000
_cell.angle_alpha   90.00
_cell.angle_beta   90.00
_cell.angle_gamma   90.00
#
_symmetry.space_group_name_H-M   'P 1'
#
loop_
_entity.id
_entity.type
_entity.pdbx_description
1 polymer ?
#
loop_
_entity_poly.entity_id
_entity_poly.type
_entity_poly.pdbx_seq_one_letter_code
_entity_poly.pdbx_strand_id
1 'polypeptide(L)'
;MNILTKGEDNTDSVVKIVLCKEEKFNELYQNVLKSMANTLNVSILKLFDYAELLALSLRTTISILRLQNNFPIGSLQLMSIANDEQRAHIESLSTMKSFFDQYDIPLLKDEYEYIMDHAPQKLEQSDTLALAVDLVNEVSDKMNLPFNHDKELISNLFAHLSLRLSKKRIYTNEYNPFIDDILLKNRKLFNAIKEALEAKKANYSYLLNDSFVAYIVLHFLVSMEKQQKEVVQVIYVCSTGLGVTKFIEQRIAQEVTNIEIVDFVSVLNADAVIKAKKPDLVISIFPIDGATCPVIKVHAIPTVEDIESIKTTVHQLLDTGSAHIVKKLKLVIY
;
A
#
# COMPACT_ATOMS: atom_id res chain seq x y z
N MET A 1 -2.38 -3.26 -33.10
CA MET A 1 -1.88 -2.37 -32.02
C MET A 1 -1.32 -1.07 -32.64
N ASN A 2 -2.16 -0.42 -33.45
CA ASN A 2 -1.90 0.84 -34.18
C ASN A 2 -3.26 1.55 -34.49
N ILE A 3 -4.29 1.25 -33.69
CA ILE A 3 -5.70 1.56 -34.02
C ILE A 3 -6.08 2.98 -33.61
N LEU A 4 -5.40 3.55 -32.61
CA LEU A 4 -5.66 4.89 -32.07
C LEU A 4 -4.70 5.96 -32.60
N THR A 5 -3.62 5.54 -33.25
CA THR A 5 -2.65 6.40 -33.92
C THR A 5 -2.72 6.05 -35.39
N LYS A 6 -3.25 6.94 -36.25
CA LYS A 6 -3.24 6.73 -37.71
C LYS A 6 -1.79 6.51 -38.17
N GLY A 7 -1.38 5.26 -38.29
CA GLY A 7 -0.20 4.88 -39.04
C GLY A 7 -0.50 5.11 -40.52
N GLU A 8 0.52 5.51 -41.28
CA GLU A 8 0.41 5.91 -42.70
C GLU A 8 -0.09 4.81 -43.66
N ASP A 9 -0.40 3.61 -43.16
CA ASP A 9 -0.87 2.48 -43.96
C ASP A 9 -2.39 2.38 -43.95
N ASN A 10 -2.97 2.86 -45.05
CA ASN A 10 -4.38 2.86 -45.40
C ASN A 10 -4.89 1.43 -45.71
N THR A 11 -4.89 0.53 -44.71
CA THR A 11 -5.47 -0.81 -44.83
C THR A 11 -6.66 -0.97 -43.87
N ASP A 12 -7.84 -1.22 -44.44
CA ASP A 12 -9.15 -1.38 -43.77
C ASP A 12 -9.26 -2.57 -42.79
N SER A 13 -8.16 -3.17 -42.37
CA SER A 13 -8.14 -4.33 -41.48
C SER A 13 -8.09 -3.90 -40.00
N VAL A 14 -9.20 -3.38 -39.49
CA VAL A 14 -9.37 -3.21 -38.04
C VAL A 14 -9.44 -4.61 -37.40
N VAL A 15 -8.34 -5.03 -36.77
CA VAL A 15 -8.26 -6.28 -35.99
C VAL A 15 -9.39 -6.30 -34.96
N LYS A 16 -10.29 -7.28 -35.05
CA LYS A 16 -11.41 -7.46 -34.11
C LYS A 16 -10.85 -7.85 -32.73
N ILE A 17 -10.80 -6.89 -31.82
CA ILE A 17 -10.39 -7.08 -30.42
C ILE A 17 -11.59 -7.62 -29.65
N VAL A 18 -11.42 -8.79 -29.04
CA VAL A 18 -12.36 -9.40 -28.10
C VAL A 18 -11.78 -9.25 -26.70
N LEU A 19 -12.41 -8.44 -25.86
CA LEU A 19 -11.96 -8.15 -24.50
C LEU A 19 -12.67 -9.02 -23.46
N CYS A 20 -13.92 -9.40 -23.71
CA CYS A 20 -14.71 -10.23 -22.79
C CYS A 20 -15.68 -11.14 -23.56
N LYS A 21 -16.44 -11.97 -22.84
CA LYS A 21 -17.42 -12.88 -23.46
C LYS A 21 -18.69 -12.17 -23.96
N GLU A 22 -18.94 -10.93 -23.53
CA GLU A 22 -20.11 -10.15 -23.91
C GLU A 22 -19.96 -9.54 -25.31
N GLU A 23 -20.71 -10.05 -26.28
CA GLU A 23 -20.63 -9.62 -27.68
C GLU A 23 -20.97 -8.14 -27.86
N LYS A 24 -22.02 -7.66 -27.17
CA LYS A 24 -22.44 -6.24 -27.22
C LYS A 24 -21.34 -5.29 -26.76
N PHE A 25 -20.60 -5.66 -25.72
CA PHE A 25 -19.50 -4.84 -25.22
C PHE A 25 -18.37 -4.78 -26.25
N ASN A 26 -17.99 -5.92 -26.83
CA ASN A 26 -16.92 -5.97 -27.82
C ASN A 26 -17.27 -5.17 -29.08
N GLU A 27 -18.52 -5.25 -29.55
CA GLU A 27 -18.98 -4.47 -30.70
C GLU A 27 -18.96 -2.96 -30.41
N LEU A 28 -19.50 -2.55 -29.27
CA LEU A 28 -19.48 -1.15 -28.85
C LEU A 28 -18.05 -0.62 -28.69
N TYR A 29 -17.17 -1.41 -28.07
CA TYR A 29 -15.75 -1.06 -27.90
C TYR A 29 -15.05 -0.81 -29.24
N GLN A 30 -15.32 -1.65 -30.25
CA GLN A 30 -14.78 -1.44 -31.61
C GLN A 30 -15.25 -0.12 -32.23
N ASN A 31 -16.54 0.20 -32.06
CA ASN A 31 -17.10 1.44 -32.58
C ASN A 31 -16.51 2.66 -31.86
N VAL A 32 -16.33 2.55 -30.54
CA VAL A 32 -15.67 3.57 -29.72
C VAL A 32 -14.24 3.82 -30.19
N LEU A 33 -13.45 2.77 -30.41
CA LEU A 33 -12.08 2.90 -30.93
C LEU A 33 -12.03 3.59 -32.28
N LYS A 34 -12.90 3.21 -33.22
CA LYS A 34 -12.97 3.83 -34.56
C LYS A 34 -13.35 5.31 -34.48
N SER A 35 -14.35 5.64 -33.67
CA SER A 35 -14.82 7.02 -33.54
C SER A 35 -13.81 7.89 -32.78
N MET A 36 -13.12 7.34 -31.77
CA MET A 36 -11.97 8.01 -31.12
C MET A 36 -10.82 8.27 -32.10
N ALA A 37 -10.47 7.31 -32.96
CA ALA A 37 -9.41 7.49 -33.97
C ALA A 37 -9.76 8.57 -35.03
N ASN A 38 -11.05 8.83 -35.25
CA ASN A 38 -11.52 9.84 -36.20
C ASN A 38 -11.73 11.22 -35.56
N THR A 39 -12.03 11.28 -34.26
CA THR A 39 -12.43 12.52 -33.58
C THR A 39 -11.31 13.12 -32.71
N LEU A 40 -10.40 12.30 -32.18
CA LEU A 40 -9.26 12.79 -31.39
C LEU A 40 -8.21 13.43 -32.30
N ASN A 41 -7.97 14.73 -32.09
CA ASN A 41 -6.91 15.44 -32.79
C ASN A 41 -5.52 15.03 -32.26
N VAL A 42 -4.48 15.26 -33.06
CA VAL A 42 -3.07 14.93 -32.71
C VAL A 42 -2.61 15.67 -31.45
N SER A 43 -3.15 16.87 -31.19
CA SER A 43 -2.82 17.68 -30.01
C SER A 43 -3.30 17.03 -28.71
N ILE A 44 -4.50 16.42 -28.71
CA ILE A 44 -5.06 15.67 -27.58
C ILE A 44 -4.32 14.36 -27.44
N LEU A 45 -4.05 13.61 -28.53
CA LEU A 45 -3.33 12.34 -28.45
C LEU A 45 -1.94 12.46 -27.80
N LYS A 46 -1.24 13.58 -27.98
CA LYS A 46 0.06 13.86 -27.32
C LYS A 46 -0.03 14.04 -25.81
N LEU A 47 -1.22 14.26 -25.25
CA LEU A 47 -1.44 14.42 -23.81
C LEU A 47 -1.63 13.09 -23.08
N PHE A 48 -1.73 11.96 -23.80
CA PHE A 48 -2.02 10.65 -23.23
C PHE A 48 -0.95 9.63 -23.67
N ASP A 49 -0.51 8.79 -22.73
CA ASP A 49 0.25 7.60 -23.10
C ASP A 49 -0.66 6.49 -23.65
N TYR A 50 -0.07 5.39 -24.14
CA TYR A 50 -0.84 4.27 -24.69
C TYR A 50 -1.79 3.61 -23.69
N ALA A 51 -1.39 3.52 -22.41
CA ALA A 51 -2.23 2.92 -21.38
C ALA A 51 -3.41 3.83 -21.04
N GLU A 52 -3.18 5.14 -21.03
CA GLU A 52 -4.21 6.15 -20.80
C GLU A 52 -5.21 6.22 -21.97
N LEU A 53 -4.75 6.12 -23.22
CA LEU A 53 -5.66 6.04 -24.38
C LEU A 53 -6.53 4.78 -24.35
N LEU A 54 -5.95 3.65 -23.93
CA LEU A 54 -6.69 2.41 -23.75
C LEU A 54 -7.72 2.54 -22.60
N ALA A 55 -7.32 3.10 -21.46
CA ALA A 55 -8.21 3.36 -20.33
C ALA A 55 -9.35 4.32 -20.71
N LEU A 56 -9.06 5.38 -21.46
CA LEU A 56 -10.04 6.33 -21.98
C LEU A 56 -11.08 5.61 -22.87
N SER A 57 -10.62 4.75 -23.79
CA SER A 57 -11.53 3.99 -24.66
C SER A 57 -12.42 3.01 -23.90
N LEU A 58 -11.86 2.34 -22.88
CA LEU A 58 -12.61 1.44 -22.01
C LEU A 58 -13.66 2.19 -21.19
N ARG A 59 -13.27 3.28 -20.50
CA ARG A 59 -14.19 4.09 -19.69
C ARG A 59 -15.31 4.67 -20.53
N THR A 60 -15.00 5.17 -21.72
CA THR A 60 -15.99 5.69 -22.67
C THR A 60 -16.99 4.59 -23.05
N THR A 61 -16.50 3.39 -23.37
CA THR A 61 -17.35 2.24 -23.70
C THR A 61 -18.25 1.84 -22.54
N ILE A 62 -17.70 1.75 -21.33
CA ILE A 62 -18.46 1.40 -20.12
C ILE A 62 -19.51 2.48 -19.82
N SER A 63 -19.15 3.75 -19.97
CA SER A 63 -20.06 4.89 -19.77
C SER A 63 -21.26 4.83 -20.71
N ILE A 64 -21.03 4.67 -22.02
CA ILE A 64 -22.13 4.50 -22.99
C ILE A 64 -22.99 3.31 -22.63
N LEU A 65 -22.39 2.15 -22.35
CA LEU A 65 -23.13 0.94 -22.03
C LEU A 65 -24.02 1.12 -20.80
N ARG A 66 -23.49 1.76 -19.74
CA ARG A 66 -24.27 2.11 -18.55
C ARG A 66 -25.45 3.01 -18.88
N LEU A 67 -25.22 4.07 -19.65
CA LEU A 67 -26.25 5.04 -20.01
C LEU A 67 -27.34 4.43 -20.90
N GLN A 68 -26.98 3.58 -21.87
CA GLN A 68 -27.93 2.81 -22.67
C GLN A 68 -28.81 1.87 -21.83
N ASN A 69 -28.32 1.44 -20.66
CA ASN A 69 -29.05 0.61 -19.73
C ASN A 69 -29.69 1.40 -18.57
N ASN A 70 -29.70 2.74 -18.63
CA ASN A 70 -30.25 3.63 -17.60
C ASN A 70 -29.58 3.52 -16.21
N PHE A 71 -28.26 3.26 -16.18
CA PHE A 71 -27.45 3.23 -14.94
C PHE A 71 -26.37 4.34 -14.93
N PRO A 72 -26.72 5.63 -14.95
CA PRO A 72 -25.76 6.72 -14.95
C PRO A 72 -24.92 6.73 -13.66
N ILE A 73 -23.67 7.17 -13.76
CA ILE A 73 -22.89 7.55 -12.58
C ILE A 73 -23.47 8.81 -11.96
N GLY A 74 -23.72 8.78 -10.66
CA GLY A 74 -24.01 9.98 -9.87
C GLY A 74 -25.30 10.68 -10.29
N SER A 75 -25.17 11.96 -10.63
CA SER A 75 -26.23 12.90 -10.95
C SER A 75 -26.50 13.01 -12.46
N LEU A 76 -27.74 13.35 -12.80
CA LEU A 76 -28.15 13.64 -14.18
C LEU A 76 -27.81 15.09 -14.61
N GLN A 77 -26.79 15.69 -13.99
CA GLN A 77 -26.38 17.05 -14.32
C GLN A 77 -25.74 17.07 -15.72
N LEU A 78 -26.28 17.88 -16.63
CA LEU A 78 -25.68 18.09 -17.95
C LEU A 78 -24.36 18.85 -17.83
N MET A 79 -23.37 18.44 -18.62
CA MET A 79 -22.09 19.14 -18.70
C MET A 79 -22.26 20.45 -19.47
N SER A 80 -21.91 21.58 -18.84
CA SER A 80 -21.91 22.90 -19.50
C SER A 80 -20.54 23.25 -20.05
N ILE A 81 -20.48 23.75 -21.29
CA ILE A 81 -19.22 24.15 -21.96
C ILE A 81 -18.71 25.54 -21.45
N ALA A 82 -19.36 26.14 -20.45
CA ALA A 82 -19.16 27.55 -20.14
C ALA A 82 -17.84 27.85 -19.43
N ASN A 83 -17.07 28.77 -20.03
CA ASN A 83 -16.02 29.64 -19.47
C ASN A 83 -14.84 28.97 -18.75
N ASP A 84 -14.33 27.85 -19.26
CA ASP A 84 -13.04 27.35 -18.79
C ASP A 84 -11.89 27.99 -19.60
N GLU A 85 -10.92 28.64 -18.94
CA GLU A 85 -9.81 29.34 -19.63
C GLU A 85 -8.84 28.37 -20.33
N GLN A 86 -8.91 27.07 -20.00
CA GLN A 86 -8.04 26.05 -20.57
C GLN A 86 -8.58 25.52 -21.91
N ARG A 87 -8.00 26.01 -23.00
CA ARG A 87 -8.31 25.57 -24.38
C ARG A 87 -8.35 24.04 -24.57
N ALA A 88 -7.46 23.29 -23.91
CA ALA A 88 -7.43 21.82 -23.99
C ALA A 88 -8.68 21.17 -23.36
N HIS A 89 -9.24 21.77 -22.30
CA HIS A 89 -10.47 21.28 -21.67
C HIS A 89 -11.68 21.49 -22.58
N ILE A 90 -11.81 22.68 -23.18
CA ILE A 90 -12.86 22.99 -24.16
C ILE A 90 -12.80 22.03 -25.36
N GLU A 91 -11.60 21.79 -25.91
CA GLU A 91 -11.43 20.85 -27.03
C GLU A 91 -11.86 19.43 -26.63
N SER A 92 -11.48 18.95 -25.44
CA SER A 92 -11.91 17.63 -24.94
C SER A 92 -13.42 17.52 -24.74
N LEU A 93 -14.06 18.55 -24.18
CA LEU A 93 -15.52 18.61 -24.01
C LEU A 93 -16.25 18.56 -25.34
N SER A 94 -15.80 19.35 -26.32
CA SER A 94 -16.42 19.38 -27.65
C SER A 94 -16.31 18.02 -28.37
N THR A 95 -15.17 17.36 -28.25
CA THR A 95 -14.94 16.02 -28.78
C THR A 95 -15.84 14.99 -28.12
N MET A 96 -15.89 14.97 -26.78
CA MET A 96 -16.73 14.02 -26.03
C MET A 96 -18.21 14.24 -26.29
N LYS A 97 -18.66 15.49 -26.43
CA LYS A 97 -20.05 15.80 -26.78
C LYS A 97 -20.41 15.27 -28.17
N SER A 98 -19.61 15.62 -29.19
CA SER A 98 -19.80 15.12 -30.57
C SER A 98 -19.83 13.59 -30.62
N PHE A 99 -19.02 12.94 -29.78
CA PHE A 99 -18.98 11.49 -29.68
C PHE A 99 -20.26 10.91 -29.05
N PHE A 100 -20.72 11.47 -27.92
CA PHE A 100 -21.94 11.01 -27.23
C PHE A 100 -23.21 11.27 -28.04
N ASP A 101 -23.25 12.36 -28.80
CA ASP A 101 -24.35 12.70 -29.72
C ASP A 101 -24.54 11.61 -30.80
N GLN A 102 -23.49 10.85 -31.19
CA GLN A 102 -23.61 9.72 -32.14
C GLN A 102 -24.45 8.55 -31.60
N TYR A 103 -24.63 8.48 -30.28
CA TYR A 103 -25.37 7.42 -29.60
C TYR A 103 -26.71 7.91 -29.04
N ASP A 104 -27.12 9.14 -29.33
CA ASP A 104 -28.31 9.81 -28.77
C ASP A 104 -28.28 9.89 -27.23
N ILE A 105 -27.09 10.02 -26.63
CA ILE A 105 -26.90 10.07 -25.17
C ILE A 105 -26.43 11.45 -24.75
N PRO A 106 -27.01 12.07 -23.71
CA PRO A 106 -26.52 13.34 -23.20
C PRO A 106 -25.17 13.17 -22.48
N LEU A 107 -24.25 14.11 -22.69
CA LEU A 107 -23.01 14.17 -21.91
C LEU A 107 -23.31 14.69 -20.50
N LEU A 108 -23.36 13.77 -19.53
CA LEU A 108 -23.51 14.08 -18.11
C LEU A 108 -22.16 14.47 -17.49
N LYS A 109 -22.19 15.37 -16.50
CA LYS A 109 -21.01 15.86 -15.79
C LYS A 109 -20.21 14.73 -15.15
N ASP A 110 -20.87 13.88 -14.36
CA ASP A 110 -20.20 12.82 -13.61
C ASP A 110 -19.65 11.71 -14.53
N GLU A 111 -20.27 11.49 -15.69
CA GLU A 111 -19.76 10.59 -16.73
C GLU A 111 -18.55 11.18 -17.45
N TYR A 112 -18.58 12.48 -17.77
CA TYR A 112 -17.43 13.18 -18.33
C TYR A 112 -16.24 13.15 -17.37
N GLU A 113 -16.46 13.46 -16.09
CA GLU A 113 -15.44 13.39 -15.03
C GLU A 113 -14.87 11.97 -14.88
N TYR A 114 -15.73 10.94 -14.93
CA TYR A 114 -15.31 9.54 -14.92
C TYR A 114 -14.44 9.17 -16.13
N ILE A 115 -14.83 9.56 -17.34
CA ILE A 115 -14.11 9.22 -18.58
C ILE A 115 -12.77 9.93 -18.63
N MET A 116 -12.81 11.23 -18.39
CA MET A 116 -11.66 12.10 -18.49
C MET A 116 -10.73 11.97 -17.28
N ASP A 117 -11.19 11.29 -16.22
CA ASP A 117 -10.42 11.02 -15.01
C ASP A 117 -9.76 12.31 -14.49
N HIS A 118 -10.58 13.36 -14.41
CA HIS A 118 -10.20 14.64 -13.83
C HIS A 118 -10.48 14.55 -12.33
N ALA A 119 -9.50 14.09 -11.56
CA ALA A 119 -9.44 14.39 -10.14
C ALA A 119 -8.43 15.54 -9.91
N PRO A 120 -8.75 16.48 -9.01
CA PRO A 120 -8.20 17.83 -9.00
C PRO A 120 -6.76 17.88 -8.52
N GLN A 121 -6.01 18.83 -9.10
CA GLN A 121 -4.73 19.38 -8.66
C GLN A 121 -3.59 18.38 -8.42
N LYS A 122 -2.39 18.78 -8.86
CA LYS A 122 -1.17 18.30 -8.19
C LYS A 122 -1.41 18.47 -6.68
N LEU A 123 -1.59 17.38 -5.95
CA LEU A 123 -1.20 17.38 -4.55
C LEU A 123 0.27 17.77 -4.57
N GLU A 124 0.55 19.03 -4.20
CA GLU A 124 1.89 19.48 -3.89
C GLU A 124 2.56 18.35 -3.10
N GLN A 125 3.76 17.94 -3.53
CA GLN A 125 4.48 16.78 -2.99
C GLN A 125 4.76 16.86 -1.48
N SER A 126 4.30 17.90 -0.77
CA SER A 126 4.68 18.21 0.59
C SER A 126 3.88 17.53 1.69
N ASP A 127 2.79 16.78 1.43
CA ASP A 127 1.97 16.23 2.54
C ASP A 127 1.72 14.71 2.53
N THR A 128 2.26 13.95 1.57
CA THR A 128 2.09 12.48 1.56
C THR A 128 2.79 11.79 2.74
N LEU A 129 3.95 12.32 3.15
CA LEU A 129 4.65 11.81 4.33
C LEU A 129 3.88 12.12 5.60
N ALA A 130 3.36 13.34 5.73
CA ALA A 130 2.51 13.73 6.85
C ALA A 130 1.25 12.84 6.91
N LEU A 131 0.60 12.59 5.77
CA LEU A 131 -0.52 11.67 5.68
C LEU A 131 -0.17 10.26 6.17
N ALA A 132 0.98 9.72 5.73
CA ALA A 132 1.42 8.39 6.15
C ALA A 132 1.69 8.32 7.66
N VAL A 133 2.41 9.30 8.21
CA VAL A 133 2.74 9.39 9.64
C VAL A 133 1.47 9.55 10.49
N ASP A 134 0.58 10.47 10.11
CA ASP A 134 -0.67 10.70 10.81
C ASP A 134 -1.56 9.46 10.79
N LEU A 135 -1.68 8.80 9.64
CA LEU A 135 -2.49 7.60 9.49
C LEU A 135 -1.96 6.47 10.38
N VAL A 136 -0.64 6.28 10.45
CA VAL A 136 -0.02 5.29 11.33
C VAL A 136 -0.29 5.63 12.80
N ASN A 137 -0.13 6.89 13.22
CA ASN A 137 -0.39 7.31 14.60
C ASN A 137 -1.86 7.12 15.00
N GLU A 138 -2.80 7.56 14.17
CA GLU A 138 -4.23 7.45 14.47
C GLU A 138 -4.69 5.99 14.53
N VAL A 139 -4.21 5.15 13.61
CA VAL A 139 -4.52 3.72 13.62
C VAL A 139 -3.84 3.02 14.81
N SER A 140 -2.63 3.44 15.18
CA SER A 140 -1.95 3.00 16.41
C SER A 140 -2.83 3.22 17.65
N ASP A 141 -3.38 4.42 17.80
CA ASP A 141 -4.24 4.78 18.92
C ASP A 141 -5.56 4.00 18.90
N LYS A 142 -6.22 3.93 17.75
CA LYS A 142 -7.49 3.18 17.58
C LYS A 142 -7.35 1.69 17.84
N MET A 143 -6.21 1.10 17.45
CA MET A 143 -5.95 -0.32 17.59
C MET A 143 -5.26 -0.68 18.91
N ASN A 144 -4.74 0.32 19.64
CA ASN A 144 -3.88 0.13 20.80
C ASN A 144 -2.68 -0.78 20.48
N LEU A 145 -2.04 -0.53 19.33
CA LEU A 145 -0.89 -1.28 18.83
C LEU A 145 0.22 -0.30 18.40
N PRO A 146 1.51 -0.60 18.66
CA PRO A 146 2.62 0.33 18.45
C PRO A 146 3.08 0.41 16.98
N PHE A 147 2.16 0.51 16.02
CA PHE A 147 2.49 0.69 14.58
C PHE A 147 3.41 1.88 14.31
N ASN A 148 3.30 2.95 15.10
CA ASN A 148 4.17 4.12 15.05
C ASN A 148 5.67 3.84 15.32
N HIS A 149 6.03 2.69 15.90
CA HIS A 149 7.42 2.26 16.06
C HIS A 149 7.96 1.53 14.82
N ASP A 150 7.09 1.07 13.91
CA ASP A 150 7.49 0.40 12.68
C ASP A 150 7.83 1.42 11.58
N LYS A 151 9.12 1.78 11.51
CA LYS A 151 9.63 2.70 10.48
C LYS A 151 9.45 2.16 9.06
N GLU A 152 9.43 0.83 8.89
CA GLU A 152 9.25 0.20 7.59
C GLU A 152 7.80 0.32 7.12
N LEU A 153 6.83 0.17 8.03
CA LEU A 153 5.42 0.46 7.75
C LEU A 153 5.25 1.89 7.23
N ILE A 154 5.80 2.89 7.94
CA ILE A 154 5.70 4.30 7.54
C ILE A 154 6.33 4.51 6.15
N SER A 155 7.53 3.97 5.93
CA SER A 155 8.24 4.08 4.65
C SER A 155 7.48 3.43 3.48
N ASN A 156 6.98 2.21 3.67
CA ASN A 156 6.27 1.46 2.63
C ASN A 156 4.91 2.11 2.32
N LEU A 157 4.22 2.58 3.34
CA LEU A 157 2.96 3.29 3.19
C LEU A 157 3.16 4.63 2.48
N PHE A 158 4.20 5.39 2.85
CA PHE A 158 4.58 6.62 2.15
C PHE A 158 4.89 6.35 0.68
N ALA A 159 5.66 5.31 0.35
CA ALA A 159 5.97 4.95 -1.03
C ALA A 159 4.71 4.57 -1.82
N HIS A 160 3.82 3.75 -1.23
CA HIS A 160 2.55 3.37 -1.84
C HIS A 160 1.67 4.59 -2.09
N LEU A 161 1.45 5.43 -1.07
CA LEU A 161 0.66 6.65 -1.18
C LEU A 161 1.29 7.63 -2.16
N SER A 162 2.61 7.77 -2.19
CA SER A 162 3.29 8.65 -3.14
C SER A 162 3.07 8.19 -4.57
N LEU A 163 3.18 6.89 -4.85
CA LEU A 163 2.87 6.35 -6.18
C LEU A 163 1.40 6.55 -6.55
N ARG A 164 0.49 6.41 -5.59
CA ARG A 164 -0.95 6.55 -5.79
C ARG A 164 -1.37 8.00 -6.05
N LEU A 165 -0.89 8.91 -5.21
CA LEU A 165 -1.26 10.32 -5.18
C LEU A 165 -0.47 11.15 -6.21
N SER A 166 0.71 10.69 -6.64
CA SER A 166 1.49 11.36 -7.70
C SER A 166 0.97 11.08 -9.11
N LYS A 167 0.08 10.09 -9.28
CA LYS A 167 -0.55 9.86 -10.58
C LYS A 167 -1.40 11.07 -10.93
N LYS A 168 -1.13 11.65 -12.10
CA LYS A 168 -1.86 12.79 -12.68
C LYS A 168 -3.35 12.51 -12.91
N ARG A 169 -3.73 11.22 -12.91
CA ARG A 169 -5.07 10.67 -13.13
C ARG A 169 -5.25 9.45 -12.24
N ILE A 170 -6.35 9.40 -11.47
CA ILE A 170 -6.51 8.45 -10.37
C ILE A 170 -7.54 7.41 -10.79
N TYR A 171 -7.05 6.21 -11.09
CA TYR A 171 -7.88 5.07 -11.47
C TYR A 171 -8.82 4.69 -10.31
N THR A 172 -10.08 5.12 -10.40
CA THR A 172 -11.12 4.93 -9.36
C THR A 172 -11.59 3.49 -9.19
N ASN A 173 -11.21 2.57 -10.09
CA ASN A 173 -11.75 1.21 -10.13
C ASN A 173 -10.67 0.13 -10.05
N GLU A 174 -9.81 0.22 -9.04
CA GLU A 174 -8.89 -0.87 -8.75
C GLU A 174 -9.53 -1.89 -7.82
N TYR A 175 -9.54 -3.14 -8.26
CA TYR A 175 -10.02 -4.26 -7.48
C TYR A 175 -8.88 -4.81 -6.61
N ASN A 176 -9.10 -4.88 -5.30
CA ASN A 176 -8.21 -5.63 -4.41
C ASN A 176 -8.76 -7.06 -4.24
N PRO A 177 -8.04 -8.11 -4.69
CA PRO A 177 -8.52 -9.49 -4.63
C PRO A 177 -8.66 -10.04 -3.21
N PHE A 178 -8.11 -9.35 -2.21
CA PHE A 178 -8.13 -9.76 -0.80
C PHE A 178 -9.21 -9.05 0.01
N ILE A 179 -10.05 -8.23 -0.62
CA ILE A 179 -11.02 -7.39 0.09
C ILE A 179 -12.00 -8.20 0.95
N ASP A 180 -12.53 -9.30 0.40
CA ASP A 180 -13.47 -10.16 1.12
C ASP A 180 -12.80 -10.84 2.32
N ASP A 181 -11.58 -11.36 2.14
CA ASP A 181 -10.79 -11.97 3.21
C ASP A 181 -10.45 -10.96 4.31
N ILE A 182 -10.11 -9.72 3.94
CA ILE A 182 -9.81 -8.64 4.87
C ILE A 182 -11.06 -8.27 5.67
N LEU A 183 -12.21 -8.12 5.02
CA LEU A 183 -13.47 -7.77 5.68
C LEU A 183 -14.01 -8.89 6.59
N LEU A 184 -13.62 -10.14 6.32
CA LEU A 184 -13.93 -11.29 7.17
C LEU A 184 -12.99 -11.41 8.37
N LYS A 185 -11.68 -11.32 8.17
CA LYS A 185 -10.66 -11.62 9.21
C LYS A 185 -10.17 -10.38 9.98
N ASN A 186 -10.15 -9.23 9.33
CA ASN A 186 -9.47 -8.02 9.81
C ASN A 186 -10.38 -6.78 9.80
N ARG A 187 -11.69 -6.98 9.97
CA ARG A 187 -12.71 -5.90 9.91
C ARG A 187 -12.41 -4.73 10.86
N LYS A 188 -11.93 -5.00 12.07
CA LYS A 188 -11.58 -3.96 13.04
C LYS A 188 -10.49 -3.02 12.51
N LEU A 189 -9.41 -3.60 11.95
CA LEU A 189 -8.31 -2.85 11.35
C LEU A 189 -8.77 -2.09 10.10
N PHE A 190 -9.57 -2.73 9.25
CA PHE A 190 -10.17 -2.09 8.08
C PHE A 190 -10.97 -0.84 8.46
N ASN A 191 -11.86 -0.95 9.45
CA ASN A 191 -12.67 0.17 9.91
C ASN A 191 -11.82 1.28 10.53
N ALA A 192 -10.81 0.94 11.35
CA ALA A 192 -9.92 1.93 11.95
C ALA A 192 -9.19 2.77 10.88
N ILE A 193 -8.68 2.11 9.83
CA ILE A 193 -8.03 2.78 8.70
C ILE A 193 -9.05 3.62 7.91
N LYS A 194 -10.23 3.06 7.62
CA LYS A 194 -11.28 3.78 6.89
C LYS A 194 -11.69 5.05 7.61
N GLU A 195 -11.94 4.98 8.91
CA GLU A 195 -12.28 6.15 9.73
C GLU A 195 -11.17 7.21 9.74
N ALA A 196 -9.90 6.79 9.90
CA ALA A 196 -8.77 7.71 9.91
C ALA A 196 -8.59 8.44 8.56
N LEU A 197 -8.82 7.73 7.46
CA LEU A 197 -8.83 8.33 6.13
C LEU A 197 -10.05 9.25 5.92
N GLU A 198 -11.22 8.86 6.43
CA GLU A 198 -12.44 9.67 6.34
C GLU A 198 -12.36 10.96 7.17
N ALA A 199 -11.64 10.97 8.30
CA ALA A 199 -11.38 12.18 9.08
C ALA A 199 -10.61 13.24 8.27
N LYS A 200 -9.86 12.80 7.24
CA LYS A 200 -9.10 13.65 6.31
C LYS A 200 -9.85 13.93 4.99
N LYS A 201 -11.18 13.68 4.96
CA LYS A 201 -12.07 13.76 3.77
C LYS A 201 -11.90 15.01 2.89
N ALA A 202 -11.56 16.16 3.49
CA ALA A 202 -11.46 17.42 2.76
C ALA A 202 -10.49 17.35 1.55
N ASN A 203 -9.49 16.46 1.58
CA ASN A 203 -8.48 16.37 0.52
C ASN A 203 -8.50 15.06 -0.29
N TYR A 204 -9.21 14.00 0.16
CA TYR A 204 -9.05 12.64 -0.41
C TYR A 204 -10.35 11.87 -0.69
N SER A 205 -11.51 12.55 -0.67
CA SER A 205 -12.84 11.89 -0.77
C SER A 205 -13.01 10.95 -1.98
N TYR A 206 -12.34 11.22 -3.10
CA TYR A 206 -12.43 10.43 -4.33
C TYR A 206 -11.56 9.15 -4.32
N LEU A 207 -10.67 8.99 -3.34
CA LEU A 207 -9.79 7.81 -3.17
C LEU A 207 -10.38 6.74 -2.24
N LEU A 208 -11.41 7.08 -1.48
CA LEU A 208 -11.94 6.24 -0.40
C LEU A 208 -12.90 5.17 -0.91
N ASN A 209 -12.42 4.32 -1.82
CA ASN A 209 -13.08 3.05 -2.12
C ASN A 209 -12.54 1.94 -1.20
N ASP A 210 -13.34 0.90 -0.98
CA ASP A 210 -12.98 -0.18 -0.06
C ASP A 210 -11.73 -0.95 -0.52
N SER A 211 -11.45 -1.02 -1.83
CA SER A 211 -10.22 -1.63 -2.37
C SER A 211 -8.96 -0.87 -1.97
N PHE A 212 -9.00 0.46 -1.97
CA PHE A 212 -7.90 1.32 -1.57
C PHE A 212 -7.62 1.17 -0.07
N VAL A 213 -8.67 1.18 0.75
CA VAL A 213 -8.57 0.88 2.18
C VAL A 213 -7.96 -0.52 2.39
N ALA A 214 -8.40 -1.52 1.62
CA ALA A 214 -7.87 -2.87 1.69
C ALA A 214 -6.36 -2.94 1.35
N TYR A 215 -5.86 -2.13 0.41
CA TYR A 215 -4.41 -2.05 0.15
C TYR A 215 -3.64 -1.47 1.33
N ILE A 216 -4.17 -0.46 1.99
CA ILE A 216 -3.56 0.12 3.19
C ILE A 216 -3.56 -0.91 4.33
N VAL A 217 -4.66 -1.65 4.51
CA VAL A 217 -4.77 -2.72 5.51
C VAL A 217 -3.63 -3.73 5.36
N LEU A 218 -3.26 -4.13 4.13
CA LEU A 218 -2.18 -5.09 3.92
C LEU A 218 -0.84 -4.61 4.50
N HIS A 219 -0.51 -3.32 4.41
CA HIS A 219 0.72 -2.78 5.03
C HIS A 219 0.69 -2.94 6.55
N PHE A 220 -0.45 -2.63 7.18
CA PHE A 220 -0.62 -2.80 8.63
C PHE A 220 -0.60 -4.27 9.04
N LEU A 221 -1.16 -5.19 8.23
CA LEU A 221 -1.09 -6.62 8.53
C LEU A 221 0.36 -7.14 8.54
N VAL A 222 1.20 -6.69 7.61
CA VAL A 222 2.64 -7.01 7.62
C VAL A 222 3.30 -6.50 8.90
N SER A 223 2.95 -5.29 9.35
CA SER A 223 3.46 -4.75 10.61
C SER A 223 2.95 -5.52 11.84
N MET A 224 1.67 -5.92 11.86
CA MET A 224 1.09 -6.75 12.92
C MET A 224 1.79 -8.11 13.00
N GLU A 225 2.08 -8.75 11.87
CA GLU A 225 2.83 -10.00 11.83
C GLU A 225 4.24 -9.83 12.41
N LYS A 226 4.93 -8.74 12.07
CA LYS A 226 6.26 -8.44 12.65
C LYS A 226 6.19 -8.25 14.16
N GLN A 227 5.17 -7.57 14.68
CA GLN A 227 4.96 -7.35 16.11
C GLN A 227 4.48 -8.60 16.86
N GLN A 228 3.79 -9.52 16.18
CA GLN A 228 3.42 -10.82 16.75
C GLN A 228 4.61 -11.76 16.88
N LYS A 229 5.67 -11.55 16.10
CA LYS A 229 6.89 -12.29 16.34
C LYS A 229 7.54 -11.72 17.59
N GLU A 230 7.48 -12.48 18.69
CA GLU A 230 8.24 -12.18 19.90
C GLU A 230 9.70 -11.88 19.52
N VAL A 231 10.29 -10.90 20.19
CA VAL A 231 11.70 -10.54 20.02
C VAL A 231 12.37 -10.86 21.34
N VAL A 232 13.37 -11.74 21.30
CA VAL A 232 14.16 -12.11 22.48
C VAL A 232 15.08 -10.94 22.79
N GLN A 233 14.89 -10.31 23.95
CA GLN A 233 15.73 -9.21 24.41
C GLN A 233 17.02 -9.75 25.03
N VAL A 234 18.16 -9.28 24.52
CA VAL A 234 19.47 -9.84 24.86
C VAL A 234 20.42 -8.81 25.44
N ILE A 235 21.11 -9.19 26.51
CA ILE A 235 22.31 -8.48 26.96
C ILE A 235 23.54 -9.22 26.45
N TYR A 236 24.42 -8.49 25.77
CA TYR A 236 25.70 -9.02 25.31
C TYR A 236 26.82 -8.60 26.27
N VAL A 237 27.46 -9.57 26.91
CA VAL A 237 28.54 -9.35 27.88
C VAL A 237 29.89 -9.59 27.21
N CYS A 238 30.69 -8.54 27.09
CA CYS A 238 32.00 -8.59 26.45
C CYS A 238 33.09 -7.86 27.25
N SER A 239 34.35 -7.97 26.82
CA SER A 239 35.43 -7.15 27.35
C SER A 239 35.21 -5.68 26.96
N THR A 240 35.71 -4.75 27.78
CA THR A 240 35.56 -3.31 27.57
C THR A 240 36.23 -2.86 26.28
N GLY A 241 35.46 -2.81 25.20
CA GLY A 241 35.92 -2.39 23.87
C GLY A 241 34.74 -2.12 22.95
N LEU A 242 34.27 -0.88 22.92
CA LEU A 242 33.16 -0.43 22.05
C LEU A 242 33.47 -0.57 20.54
N GLY A 243 34.72 -0.90 20.16
CA GLY A 243 35.14 -0.97 18.77
C GLY A 243 34.54 -2.10 17.94
N VAL A 244 34.10 -3.20 18.58
CA VAL A 244 33.62 -4.42 17.87
C VAL A 244 32.13 -4.67 18.09
N THR A 245 31.46 -3.92 18.96
CA THR A 245 30.04 -4.13 19.31
C THR A 245 29.13 -4.00 18.09
N LYS A 246 29.33 -2.97 17.26
CA LYS A 246 28.58 -2.78 16.01
C LYS A 246 28.75 -3.94 15.03
N PHE A 247 29.95 -4.51 14.94
CA PHE A 247 30.21 -5.66 14.07
C PHE A 247 29.45 -6.90 14.56
N ILE A 248 29.47 -7.15 15.88
CA ILE A 248 28.74 -8.27 16.50
C ILE A 248 27.23 -8.08 16.35
N GLU A 249 26.73 -6.88 16.64
CA GLU A 249 25.31 -6.52 16.50
C GLU A 249 24.84 -6.76 15.06
N GLN A 250 25.58 -6.26 14.07
CA GLN A 250 25.23 -6.43 12.66
C GLN A 250 25.27 -7.90 12.24
N ARG A 251 26.26 -8.67 12.70
CA ARG A 251 26.37 -10.09 12.35
C ARG A 251 25.22 -10.90 12.94
N ILE A 252 24.90 -10.69 14.23
CA ILE A 252 23.78 -11.36 14.88
C ILE A 252 22.47 -10.98 14.21
N ALA A 253 22.24 -9.69 13.92
CA ALA A 253 21.02 -9.23 13.24
C ALA A 253 20.86 -9.78 11.81
N GLN A 254 21.95 -10.09 11.12
CA GLN A 254 21.94 -10.68 9.78
C GLN A 254 21.66 -12.19 9.82
N GLU A 255 22.18 -12.90 10.81
CA GLU A 255 22.12 -14.36 10.85
C GLU A 255 20.99 -14.90 11.74
N VAL A 256 20.52 -14.14 12.73
CA VAL A 256 19.53 -14.57 13.72
C VAL A 256 18.32 -13.65 13.67
N THR A 257 17.15 -14.21 13.40
CA THR A 257 15.88 -13.47 13.42
C THR A 257 15.33 -13.39 14.84
N ASN A 258 14.48 -12.40 15.12
CA ASN A 258 13.72 -12.31 16.37
C ASN A 258 14.59 -12.16 17.63
N ILE A 259 15.73 -11.48 17.49
CA ILE A 259 16.65 -11.14 18.56
C ILE A 259 16.93 -9.63 18.52
N GLU A 260 16.99 -9.00 19.68
CA GLU A 260 17.39 -7.61 19.83
C GLU A 260 18.41 -7.49 20.96
N ILE A 261 19.57 -6.91 20.67
CA ILE A 261 20.60 -6.65 21.69
C ILE A 261 20.28 -5.30 22.35
N VAL A 262 19.76 -5.35 23.58
CA VAL A 262 19.32 -4.15 24.33
C VAL A 262 20.45 -3.46 25.09
N ASP A 263 21.60 -4.13 25.24
CA ASP A 263 22.81 -3.52 25.80
C ASP A 263 24.07 -4.34 25.54
N PHE A 264 25.21 -3.64 25.49
CA PHE A 264 26.55 -4.22 25.58
C PHE A 264 27.18 -3.83 26.91
N VAL A 265 27.49 -4.82 27.74
CA VAL A 265 27.98 -4.57 29.11
C VAL A 265 29.30 -5.28 29.38
N SER A 266 30.10 -4.70 30.27
CA SER A 266 31.27 -5.40 30.80
C SER A 266 30.86 -6.47 31.79
N VAL A 267 31.66 -7.52 31.93
CA VAL A 267 31.42 -8.59 32.92
C VAL A 267 31.31 -8.06 34.35
N LEU A 268 32.01 -6.97 34.68
CA LEU A 268 31.97 -6.33 36.00
C LEU A 268 30.59 -5.72 36.33
N ASN A 269 29.85 -5.29 35.31
CA ASN A 269 28.54 -4.66 35.47
C ASN A 269 27.38 -5.58 35.08
N ALA A 270 27.67 -6.78 34.56
CA ALA A 270 26.66 -7.69 34.01
C ALA A 270 25.55 -7.99 35.01
N ASP A 271 25.88 -8.39 36.24
CA ASP A 271 24.88 -8.75 37.26
C ASP A 271 23.90 -7.61 37.58
N ALA A 272 24.40 -6.38 37.68
CA ALA A 272 23.58 -5.22 37.97
C ALA A 272 22.62 -4.91 36.83
N VAL A 273 23.11 -4.97 35.58
CA VAL A 273 22.28 -4.67 34.39
C VAL A 273 21.30 -5.79 34.09
N ILE A 274 21.69 -7.07 34.25
CA ILE A 274 20.80 -8.22 34.08
C ILE A 274 19.63 -8.13 35.07
N LYS A 275 19.90 -7.79 36.35
CA LYS A 275 18.83 -7.60 37.36
C LYS A 275 17.93 -6.41 37.05
N ALA A 276 18.49 -5.32 36.51
CA ALA A 276 17.74 -4.11 36.21
C ALA A 276 16.86 -4.25 34.95
N LYS A 277 17.43 -4.77 33.85
CA LYS A 277 16.77 -4.87 32.54
C LYS A 277 16.01 -6.17 32.33
N LYS A 278 16.31 -7.23 33.09
CA LYS A 278 15.65 -8.55 33.03
C LYS A 278 15.54 -9.08 31.59
N PRO A 279 16.67 -9.29 30.88
CA PRO A 279 16.64 -9.81 29.52
C PRO A 279 16.10 -11.25 29.48
N ASP A 280 15.64 -11.66 28.30
CA ASP A 280 15.21 -13.02 28.01
C ASP A 280 16.41 -13.97 27.84
N LEU A 281 17.55 -13.44 27.39
CA LEU A 281 18.78 -14.19 27.14
C LEU A 281 20.02 -13.33 27.42
N VAL A 282 21.08 -13.96 27.94
CA VAL A 282 22.41 -13.35 28.07
C VAL A 282 23.39 -14.08 27.16
N ILE A 283 24.10 -13.35 26.32
CA ILE A 283 25.21 -13.87 25.52
C ILE A 283 26.50 -13.32 26.12
N SER A 284 27.49 -14.17 26.40
CA SER A 284 28.70 -13.75 27.10
C SER A 284 29.95 -14.41 26.56
N ILE A 285 31.04 -13.65 26.46
CA ILE A 285 32.37 -14.21 26.15
C ILE A 285 33.05 -14.80 27.41
N PHE A 286 32.46 -14.54 28.58
CA PHE A 286 32.91 -15.00 29.89
C PHE A 286 31.87 -15.95 30.52
N PRO A 287 32.26 -16.89 31.38
CA PRO A 287 31.29 -17.60 32.20
C PRO A 287 30.53 -16.62 33.11
N ILE A 288 29.20 -16.75 33.17
CA ILE A 288 28.33 -16.00 34.07
C ILE A 288 27.51 -17.02 34.85
N ASP A 289 27.62 -16.97 36.18
CA ASP A 289 26.89 -17.85 37.09
C ASP A 289 25.75 -17.08 37.75
N GLY A 290 24.63 -17.77 38.02
CA GLY A 290 23.54 -17.21 38.83
C GLY A 290 22.61 -16.22 38.11
N ALA A 291 22.65 -16.14 36.78
CA ALA A 291 21.65 -15.41 36.00
C ALA A 291 20.27 -16.08 36.09
N THR A 292 19.21 -15.27 36.10
CA THR A 292 17.81 -15.75 36.18
C THR A 292 17.25 -16.19 34.83
N CYS A 293 17.97 -15.95 33.74
CA CYS A 293 17.63 -16.29 32.37
C CYS A 293 18.73 -17.18 31.77
N PRO A 294 18.48 -17.86 30.63
CA PRO A 294 19.51 -18.61 29.92
C PRO A 294 20.76 -17.76 29.62
N VAL A 295 21.93 -18.40 29.71
CA VAL A 295 23.22 -17.81 29.39
C VAL A 295 23.91 -18.66 28.33
N ILE A 296 24.32 -18.04 27.23
CA ILE A 296 25.14 -18.68 26.19
C ILE A 296 26.55 -18.13 26.29
N LYS A 297 27.51 -19.02 26.52
CA LYS A 297 28.93 -18.68 26.40
C LYS A 297 29.35 -18.80 24.94
N VAL A 298 29.93 -17.73 24.39
CA VAL A 298 30.42 -17.65 23.01
C VAL A 298 31.88 -17.25 22.95
N HIS A 299 32.49 -17.32 21.77
CA HIS A 299 33.82 -16.78 21.53
C HIS A 299 33.78 -15.25 21.43
N ALA A 300 34.94 -14.60 21.63
CA ALA A 300 35.08 -13.14 21.53
C ALA A 300 34.59 -12.59 20.18
N ILE A 301 34.79 -13.37 19.11
CA ILE A 301 34.13 -13.19 17.82
C ILE A 301 33.28 -14.45 17.63
N PRO A 302 31.94 -14.35 17.51
CA PRO A 302 31.08 -15.50 17.39
C PRO A 302 31.49 -16.41 16.22
N THR A 303 31.66 -17.71 16.48
CA THR A 303 31.85 -18.70 15.41
C THR A 303 30.50 -19.09 14.78
N VAL A 304 30.53 -19.92 13.74
CA VAL A 304 29.28 -20.44 13.15
C VAL A 304 28.51 -21.27 14.18
N GLU A 305 29.23 -22.05 14.98
CA GLU A 305 28.65 -22.86 16.06
C GLU A 305 28.01 -21.99 17.16
N ASP A 306 28.65 -20.86 17.52
CA ASP A 306 28.09 -19.90 18.47
C ASP A 306 26.76 -19.31 17.94
N ILE A 307 26.72 -18.94 16.65
CA ILE A 307 25.51 -18.40 16.01
C ILE A 307 24.39 -19.45 15.99
N GLU A 308 24.68 -20.72 15.67
CA GLU A 308 23.68 -21.79 15.69
C GLU A 308 23.14 -22.05 17.11
N SER A 309 23.99 -21.95 18.13
CA SER A 309 23.58 -22.04 19.53
C SER A 309 22.64 -20.89 19.93
N ILE A 310 22.97 -19.66 19.50
CA ILE A 310 22.11 -18.48 19.71
C ILE A 310 20.76 -18.67 19.02
N LYS A 311 20.73 -19.08 17.73
CA LYS A 311 19.50 -19.35 16.99
C LYS A 311 18.61 -20.36 17.70
N THR A 312 19.18 -21.49 18.10
CA THR A 312 18.44 -22.58 18.75
C THR A 312 17.80 -22.10 20.05
N THR A 313 18.54 -21.34 20.86
CA THR A 313 18.04 -20.83 22.14
C THR A 313 16.97 -19.76 21.94
N VAL A 314 17.16 -18.86 20.97
CA VAL A 314 16.14 -17.86 20.58
C VAL A 314 14.85 -18.56 20.16
N HIS A 315 14.91 -19.57 19.29
CA HIS A 315 13.74 -20.36 18.91
C HIS A 315 13.03 -21.00 20.11
N GLN A 316 13.77 -21.61 21.03
CA GLN A 316 13.19 -22.22 22.24
C GLN A 316 12.51 -21.19 23.14
N LEU A 317 13.08 -20.00 23.28
CA LEU A 317 12.49 -18.91 24.07
C LEU A 317 11.19 -18.40 23.45
N LEU A 318 11.16 -18.23 22.13
CA LEU A 318 9.96 -17.82 21.38
C LEU A 318 8.83 -18.87 21.45
N ASP A 319 9.18 -20.16 21.41
CA ASP A 319 8.21 -21.26 21.55
C ASP A 319 7.62 -21.29 22.98
N THR A 320 8.42 -20.93 23.99
CA THR A 320 7.99 -20.92 25.40
C THR A 320 7.18 -19.67 25.75
N GLY A 321 7.52 -18.50 25.18
CA GLY A 321 6.76 -17.24 25.35
C GLY A 321 5.37 -17.28 24.71
N SER A 322 5.26 -17.90 23.53
CA SER A 322 4.00 -18.15 22.82
C SER A 322 2.96 -18.88 23.68
N ALA A 323 3.37 -19.80 24.57
CA ALA A 323 2.47 -20.51 25.48
C ALA A 323 1.86 -19.62 26.58
N HIS A 324 2.55 -18.55 26.99
CA HIS A 324 2.05 -17.58 27.97
C HIS A 324 1.05 -16.58 27.35
N ILE A 325 1.21 -16.22 26.07
CA ILE A 325 0.33 -15.27 25.38
C ILE A 325 -1.01 -15.89 24.99
N VAL A 326 -1.06 -17.19 24.60
CA VAL A 326 -2.36 -17.88 24.34
C VAL A 326 -3.26 -17.85 25.59
N LYS A 327 -2.67 -17.84 26.79
CA LYS A 327 -3.41 -17.69 28.07
C LYS A 327 -3.86 -16.25 28.32
N LYS A 328 -3.06 -15.25 27.91
CA LYS A 328 -3.35 -13.82 28.12
C LYS A 328 -4.36 -13.26 27.11
N LEU A 329 -4.33 -13.72 25.85
CA LEU A 329 -5.30 -13.34 24.81
C LEU A 329 -6.67 -13.98 25.02
N LYS A 330 -6.76 -15.19 25.61
CA LYS A 330 -8.06 -15.75 26.03
C LYS A 330 -8.78 -14.90 27.09
N LEU A 331 -8.08 -14.01 27.80
CA LEU A 331 -8.65 -13.11 28.81
C LEU A 331 -9.06 -11.74 28.25
N VAL A 332 -8.70 -11.41 27.01
CA VAL A 332 -8.98 -10.10 26.38
C VAL A 332 -9.97 -10.22 25.20
N ILE A 333 -10.24 -11.43 24.70
CA ILE A 333 -11.15 -11.70 23.57
C ILE A 333 -12.43 -12.43 24.04
N TYR A 334 -12.95 -12.11 25.22
CA TYR A 334 -14.32 -12.45 25.62
C TYR A 334 -15.03 -11.26 26.24
#